data_AF-A0A511T8R3-F1
#
_entry.id   AF-A0A511T8R3-F1
#
_cell.length_a   1.000
_cell.length_b   1.000
_cell.length_c   1.000
_cell.angle_alpha   90.00
_cell.angle_beta   90.00
_cell.angle_gamma   90.00
#
_symmetry.space_group_name_H-M   'P 1'
#
loop_
_entity.id
_entity.type
_entity.pdbx_description
1 polymer ?
#
loop_
_entity_poly.entity_id
_entity_poly.type
_entity_poly.pdbx_seq_one_letter_code
_entity_poly.pdbx_strand_id
1 'polypeptide(L)'
;MLARPSVSLFIAVVCVVGCRGTSSNAAPSPPSTADSTRAATSAIADAARELTGTWTCSGSIHGPSGASPSEVRFEARLELDKAWLRTDFVTVSGEYPYKFTSYRTFDATSRTWRNVILDNMGGEATSSSTDGSTWVGESTGPMGRMKIQDTERLVSPGKLTLRGQYSMDGVSWSTGYDLTCEK
;
A
#
# COMPACT_ATOMS: atom_id res chain seq x y z
N MET A 1 27.64 -43.23 -47.75
CA MET A 1 27.52 -43.87 -49.07
C MET A 1 26.23 -43.38 -49.73
N LEU A 2 26.37 -42.88 -50.95
CA LEU A 2 25.47 -43.02 -52.10
C LEU A 2 24.04 -42.47 -52.04
N ALA A 3 23.67 -41.93 -53.20
CA ALA A 3 22.52 -41.09 -53.48
C ALA A 3 21.40 -41.84 -54.20
N ARG A 4 20.18 -41.26 -54.11
CA ARG A 4 19.06 -41.24 -55.10
C ARG A 4 18.28 -42.56 -55.33
N PRO A 5 17.12 -42.54 -56.04
CA PRO A 5 16.02 -41.54 -56.18
C PRO A 5 14.61 -42.20 -56.15
N SER A 6 13.51 -41.43 -56.34
CA SER A 6 12.37 -41.69 -57.28
C SER A 6 11.06 -41.05 -56.78
N VAL A 7 10.46 -40.08 -57.49
CA VAL A 7 9.49 -40.10 -58.63
C VAL A 7 8.10 -39.64 -58.15
N SER A 8 7.52 -38.78 -58.99
CA SER A 8 6.34 -37.91 -58.91
C SER A 8 4.97 -38.58 -58.67
N LEU A 9 4.00 -37.82 -58.14
CA LEU A 9 2.68 -37.68 -58.78
C LEU A 9 1.92 -36.43 -58.27
N PHE A 10 1.26 -35.76 -59.23
CA PHE A 10 0.40 -34.58 -59.08
C PHE A 10 -0.92 -34.89 -58.37
N ILE A 11 -1.40 -33.99 -57.51
CA ILE A 11 -2.85 -33.69 -57.39
C ILE A 11 -3.01 -32.17 -57.18
N ALA A 12 -3.72 -31.54 -58.10
CA ALA A 12 -4.23 -30.18 -57.97
C ALA A 12 -5.47 -30.17 -57.07
N VAL A 13 -5.54 -29.25 -56.10
CA VAL A 13 -6.79 -28.94 -55.37
C VAL A 13 -6.93 -27.42 -55.27
N VAL A 14 -7.83 -26.92 -56.12
CA VAL A 14 -8.88 -25.91 -55.90
C VAL A 14 -8.62 -24.83 -54.85
N CYS A 15 -8.57 -23.59 -55.34
CA CYS A 15 -8.72 -22.35 -54.60
C CYS A 15 -9.97 -22.35 -53.70
N VAL A 16 -9.79 -22.10 -52.40
CA VAL A 16 -10.79 -21.36 -51.62
C VAL A 16 -10.06 -20.19 -50.98
N VAL A 17 -10.31 -19.00 -51.54
CA VAL A 17 -9.97 -17.71 -50.95
C VAL A 17 -10.86 -17.55 -49.72
N GLY A 18 -10.40 -18.07 -48.58
CA GLY A 18 -10.91 -17.72 -47.27
C GLY A 18 -10.08 -16.59 -46.71
N CYS A 19 -10.63 -15.37 -46.68
CA CYS A 19 -10.07 -14.28 -45.90
C CYS A 19 -9.96 -14.75 -44.45
N ARG A 20 -8.76 -15.16 -44.03
CA ARG A 20 -8.42 -15.34 -42.62
C ARG A 20 -8.47 -13.95 -42.00
N GLY A 21 -9.59 -13.66 -41.35
CA GLY A 21 -9.71 -12.56 -40.42
C GLY A 21 -8.57 -12.71 -39.41
N THR A 22 -7.62 -11.79 -39.50
CA THR A 22 -6.61 -11.56 -38.49
C THR A 22 -7.37 -11.17 -37.23
N SER A 23 -7.53 -12.11 -36.31
CA SER A 23 -7.88 -11.80 -34.93
C SER A 23 -6.76 -10.90 -34.40
N SER A 24 -6.98 -9.59 -34.48
CA SER A 24 -6.13 -8.61 -33.85
C SER A 24 -6.20 -8.88 -32.36
N ASN A 25 -5.15 -9.51 -31.83
CA ASN A 25 -4.89 -9.63 -30.42
C ASN A 25 -4.46 -8.24 -29.93
N ALA A 26 -5.41 -7.30 -29.93
CA ALA A 26 -5.18 -5.96 -29.44
C ALA A 26 -4.96 -6.05 -27.93
N ALA A 27 -3.74 -5.77 -27.49
CA ALA A 27 -3.44 -5.59 -26.09
C ALA A 27 -4.42 -4.55 -25.50
N PRO A 28 -4.94 -4.76 -24.27
CA PRO A 28 -5.84 -3.80 -23.66
C PRO A 28 -5.19 -2.42 -23.64
N SER A 29 -5.91 -1.41 -24.12
CA SER A 29 -5.43 -0.03 -24.11
C SER A 29 -5.18 0.43 -22.67
N PRO A 30 -4.11 1.23 -22.42
CA PRO A 30 -3.85 1.76 -21.08
C PRO A 30 -5.05 2.60 -20.60
N PRO A 31 -5.30 2.65 -19.27
CA PRO A 31 -6.38 3.45 -18.70
C PRO A 31 -6.30 4.91 -19.14
N SER A 32 -7.45 5.52 -19.41
CA SER A 32 -7.49 6.96 -19.69
C SER A 32 -7.15 7.75 -18.41
N THR A 33 -6.57 8.94 -18.56
CA THR A 33 -6.30 9.85 -17.42
C THR A 33 -7.56 10.17 -16.62
N ALA A 34 -8.71 10.28 -17.29
CA ALA A 34 -10.00 10.53 -16.64
C ALA A 34 -10.44 9.36 -15.75
N ASP A 35 -10.25 8.11 -16.20
CA ASP A 35 -10.58 6.93 -15.42
C ASP A 35 -9.64 6.74 -14.22
N SER A 36 -8.34 7.00 -14.39
CA SER A 36 -7.37 7.00 -13.30
C SER A 36 -7.70 8.04 -12.23
N THR A 37 -8.07 9.26 -12.65
CA THR A 37 -8.45 10.33 -11.70
C THR A 37 -9.70 9.94 -10.90
N ARG A 38 -10.69 9.33 -11.55
CA ARG A 38 -11.92 8.86 -10.88
C ARG A 38 -11.61 7.79 -9.85
N ALA A 39 -10.79 6.79 -10.20
CA ALA A 39 -10.44 5.70 -9.30
C ALA A 39 -9.64 6.17 -8.07
N ALA A 40 -8.71 7.11 -8.25
CA ALA A 40 -7.99 7.72 -7.14
C ALA A 40 -8.93 8.48 -6.19
N THR A 41 -9.84 9.28 -6.77
CA THR A 41 -10.83 10.04 -5.99
C THR A 41 -11.75 9.11 -5.18
N SER A 42 -12.22 8.00 -5.77
CA SER A 42 -13.05 7.04 -5.05
C SER A 42 -12.30 6.35 -3.92
N ALA A 43 -11.07 5.87 -4.15
CA ALA A 43 -10.29 5.18 -3.12
C ALA A 43 -10.03 6.09 -1.91
N ILE A 44 -9.68 7.36 -2.15
CA ILE A 44 -9.48 8.36 -1.08
C ILE A 44 -10.78 8.67 -0.35
N ALA A 45 -11.89 8.84 -1.08
CA ALA A 45 -13.18 9.08 -0.47
C ALA A 45 -13.62 7.90 0.41
N ASP A 46 -13.33 6.67 0.01
CA ASP A 46 -13.67 5.45 0.74
C ASP A 46 -12.88 5.36 2.04
N ALA A 47 -11.54 5.48 1.97
CA ALA A 47 -10.69 5.52 3.16
C ALA A 47 -11.06 6.67 4.10
N ALA A 48 -11.38 7.84 3.56
CA ALA A 48 -11.78 9.00 4.37
C ALA A 48 -13.10 8.76 5.12
N ARG A 49 -14.08 8.05 4.54
CA ARG A 49 -15.34 7.73 5.25
C ARG A 49 -15.09 6.86 6.48
N GLU A 50 -14.14 5.95 6.40
CA GLU A 50 -13.81 5.05 7.50
C GLU A 50 -12.94 5.75 8.55
N LEU A 51 -11.91 6.46 8.11
CA LEU A 51 -10.82 6.90 8.99
C LEU A 51 -10.98 8.34 9.51
N THR A 52 -11.66 9.25 8.80
CA THR A 52 -11.70 10.68 9.17
C THR A 52 -12.29 10.90 10.56
N GLY A 53 -11.62 11.67 11.41
CA GLY A 53 -12.02 11.97 12.77
C GLY A 53 -10.90 11.71 13.77
N THR A 54 -11.20 11.85 15.05
CA THR A 54 -10.27 11.58 16.15
C THR A 54 -10.45 10.15 16.64
N TRP A 55 -9.34 9.49 16.91
CA TRP A 55 -9.26 8.13 17.44
C TRP A 55 -8.39 8.12 18.67
N THR A 56 -8.81 7.36 19.67
CA THR A 56 -8.03 7.06 20.87
C THR A 56 -7.66 5.59 20.82
N CYS A 57 -6.37 5.30 20.98
CA CYS A 57 -5.83 3.97 20.93
C CYS A 57 -5.16 3.62 22.26
N SER A 58 -5.30 2.36 22.67
CA SER A 58 -4.59 1.79 23.80
C SER A 58 -3.90 0.50 23.37
N GLY A 59 -2.77 0.20 24.00
CA GLY A 59 -2.01 -1.01 23.73
C GLY A 59 -0.57 -0.88 24.19
N SER A 60 0.35 -1.44 23.42
CA SER A 60 1.78 -1.41 23.75
C SER A 60 2.60 -0.75 22.63
N ILE A 61 3.54 0.10 23.03
CA ILE A 61 4.63 0.57 22.18
C ILE A 61 5.91 -0.09 22.68
N HIS A 62 6.75 -0.55 21.75
CA HIS A 62 7.96 -1.29 22.03
C HIS A 62 9.15 -0.40 21.71
N GLY A 63 10.05 -0.26 22.68
CA GLY A 63 11.30 0.48 22.52
C GLY A 63 12.45 -0.20 23.26
N PRO A 64 13.54 0.51 23.58
CA PRO A 64 14.74 -0.10 24.13
C PRO A 64 14.55 -0.85 25.46
N SER A 65 13.58 -0.47 26.30
CA SER A 65 13.26 -1.16 27.56
C SER A 65 12.22 -2.27 27.40
N GLY A 66 11.73 -2.51 26.19
CA GLY A 66 10.69 -3.49 25.87
C GLY A 66 9.32 -2.87 25.64
N ALA A 67 8.28 -3.68 25.78
CA ALA A 67 6.89 -3.27 25.59
C ALA A 67 6.39 -2.43 26.78
N SER A 68 5.87 -1.24 26.48
CA SER A 68 5.34 -0.30 27.48
C SER A 68 3.87 0.02 27.17
N PRO A 69 2.95 -0.12 28.15
CA PRO A 69 1.57 0.32 27.99
C PRO A 69 1.52 1.78 27.57
N SER A 70 0.75 2.08 26.54
CA SER A 70 0.69 3.42 25.96
C SER A 70 -0.73 3.77 25.54
N GLU A 71 -1.06 5.05 25.70
CA GLU A 71 -2.23 5.66 25.09
C GLU A 71 -1.78 6.58 23.97
N VAL A 72 -2.47 6.49 22.85
CA VAL A 72 -2.20 7.21 21.62
C VAL A 72 -3.48 7.89 21.18
N ARG A 73 -3.34 9.05 20.56
CA ARG A 73 -4.43 9.70 19.83
C ARG A 73 -3.98 9.97 18.42
N PHE A 74 -4.84 9.70 17.45
CA PHE A 74 -4.62 10.21 16.10
C PHE A 74 -5.86 10.90 15.54
N GLU A 75 -5.65 11.87 14.66
CA GLU A 75 -6.70 12.57 13.94
C GLU A 75 -6.45 12.43 12.44
N ALA A 76 -7.43 11.91 11.71
CA ALA A 76 -7.37 11.81 10.26
C ALA A 76 -8.33 12.81 9.60
N ARG A 77 -7.88 13.48 8.53
CA ARG A 77 -8.70 14.39 7.74
C ARG A 77 -8.23 14.46 6.30
N LEU A 78 -9.14 14.85 5.40
CA LEU A 78 -8.80 15.16 4.01
C LEU A 78 -8.07 16.50 3.94
N GLU A 79 -6.98 16.55 3.17
CA GLU A 79 -6.16 17.73 2.96
C GLU A 79 -5.73 17.82 1.48
N LEU A 80 -5.11 18.94 1.09
CA LEU A 80 -4.65 19.20 -0.28
C LEU A 80 -5.76 18.93 -1.32
N ASP A 81 -6.84 19.70 -1.22
CA ASP A 81 -8.03 19.58 -2.09
C ASP A 81 -8.67 18.18 -2.08
N LYS A 82 -8.60 17.51 -0.93
CA LYS A 82 -9.11 16.15 -0.69
C LYS A 82 -8.37 15.06 -1.49
N ALA A 83 -7.19 15.36 -2.03
CA ALA A 83 -6.36 14.38 -2.73
C ALA A 83 -5.51 13.52 -1.77
N TRP A 84 -5.37 13.97 -0.51
CA TRP A 84 -4.58 13.29 0.50
C TRP A 84 -5.37 13.11 1.80
N LEU A 85 -5.23 11.95 2.41
CA LEU A 85 -5.63 11.70 3.80
C LEU A 85 -4.43 12.00 4.69
N ARG A 86 -4.52 13.07 5.49
CA ARG A 86 -3.52 13.39 6.50
C ARG A 86 -3.92 12.75 7.81
N THR A 87 -2.95 12.16 8.51
CA THR A 87 -3.11 11.68 9.89
C THR A 87 -2.08 12.34 10.78
N ASP A 88 -2.51 13.02 11.84
CA ASP A 88 -1.65 13.51 12.91
C ASP A 88 -1.72 12.54 14.10
N PHE A 89 -0.60 11.96 14.51
CA PHE A 89 -0.50 10.97 15.59
C PHE A 89 0.29 11.53 16.77
N VAL A 90 -0.13 11.19 17.99
CA VAL A 90 0.57 11.53 19.22
C VAL A 90 0.42 10.44 20.27
N THR A 91 1.54 10.04 20.89
CA THR A 91 1.51 9.32 22.17
C THR A 91 1.06 10.30 23.26
N VAL A 92 -0.09 10.04 23.87
CA VAL A 92 -0.67 10.83 24.96
C VAL A 92 -0.04 10.44 26.30
N SER A 93 0.16 9.14 26.52
CA SER A 93 0.82 8.60 27.71
C SER A 93 1.59 7.34 27.39
N GLY A 94 2.59 7.02 28.20
CA GLY A 94 3.51 5.90 27.99
C GLY A 94 4.96 6.34 28.06
N GLU A 95 5.88 5.37 28.05
CA GLU A 95 7.32 5.61 28.18
C GLU A 95 7.94 6.28 26.94
N TYR A 96 7.32 6.10 25.78
CA TYR A 96 7.89 6.49 24.49
C TYR A 96 7.10 7.66 23.87
N PRO A 97 7.47 8.93 24.15
CA PRO A 97 6.81 10.07 23.55
C PRO A 97 7.12 10.13 22.05
N TYR A 98 6.09 9.97 21.22
CA TYR A 98 6.22 9.96 19.78
C TYR A 98 5.11 10.77 19.12
N LYS A 99 5.46 11.49 18.05
CA LYS A 99 4.51 12.24 17.23
C LYS A 99 4.92 12.13 15.78
N PHE A 100 3.95 11.97 14.91
CA PHE A 100 4.18 12.07 13.48
C PHE A 100 3.00 12.68 12.76
N THR A 101 3.27 13.18 11.56
CA THR A 101 2.24 13.45 10.56
C THR A 101 2.47 12.52 9.39
N SER A 102 1.41 11.86 8.93
CA SER A 102 1.42 11.06 7.72
C SER A 102 0.50 11.65 6.65
N TYR A 103 0.86 11.41 5.40
CA TYR A 103 0.06 11.74 4.23
C TYR A 103 -0.10 10.51 3.35
N ARG A 104 -1.35 10.13 3.10
CA ARG A 104 -1.71 8.98 2.27
C ARG A 104 -2.45 9.41 1.02
N THR A 105 -2.09 8.79 -0.11
CA THR A 105 -2.82 8.95 -1.38
C THR A 105 -2.89 7.63 -2.12
N PHE A 106 -3.74 7.55 -3.15
CA PHE A 106 -3.87 6.38 -4.02
C PHE A 106 -3.45 6.74 -5.45
N ASP A 107 -2.48 6.02 -5.99
CA ASP A 107 -2.12 6.09 -7.40
C ASP A 107 -2.94 5.05 -8.18
N ALA A 108 -3.88 5.54 -8.98
CA ALA A 108 -4.74 4.69 -9.80
C ALA A 108 -4.02 3.97 -10.94
N THR A 109 -2.84 4.47 -11.37
CA THR A 109 -2.07 3.84 -12.45
C THR A 109 -1.43 2.55 -11.95
N SER A 110 -0.72 2.61 -10.82
CA SER A 110 -0.13 1.44 -10.19
C SER A 110 -1.13 0.65 -9.33
N ARG A 111 -2.30 1.23 -9.04
CA ARG A 111 -3.30 0.72 -8.10
C ARG A 111 -2.70 0.47 -6.72
N THR A 112 -1.86 1.40 -6.28
CA THR A 112 -1.18 1.33 -4.99
C THR A 112 -1.46 2.57 -4.17
N TRP A 113 -1.63 2.35 -2.88
CA TRP A 113 -1.55 3.40 -1.89
C TRP A 113 -0.10 3.77 -1.64
N ARG A 114 0.13 5.06 -1.39
CA ARG A 114 1.40 5.61 -0.94
C ARG A 114 1.20 6.36 0.37
N ASN A 115 2.11 6.15 1.30
CA ASN A 115 2.14 6.81 2.59
C ASN A 115 3.53 7.43 2.81
N VAL A 116 3.55 8.66 3.33
CA VAL A 116 4.77 9.36 3.73
C VAL A 116 4.58 9.86 5.15
N ILE A 117 5.57 9.64 6.02
CA ILE A 117 5.56 10.02 7.43
C ILE A 117 6.77 10.89 7.73
N LEU A 118 6.56 11.92 8.56
CA LEU A 118 7.62 12.70 9.21
C LEU A 118 7.36 12.75 10.71
N ASP A 119 8.38 12.56 11.53
CA ASP A 119 8.24 12.46 12.98
C ASP A 119 9.07 13.46 13.79
N ASN A 120 8.76 13.57 15.08
CA ASN A 120 9.40 14.48 16.01
C ASN A 120 10.81 14.05 16.45
N MET A 121 11.31 12.91 15.99
CA MET A 121 12.67 12.43 16.23
C MET A 121 13.59 12.70 15.04
N GLY A 122 13.10 13.44 14.03
CA GLY A 122 13.84 13.70 12.80
C GLY A 122 13.86 12.51 11.84
N GLY A 123 12.93 11.57 12.03
CA GLY A 123 12.73 10.44 11.13
C GLY A 123 11.76 10.74 10.00
N GLU A 124 11.91 9.99 8.92
CA GLU A 124 10.99 9.94 7.79
C GLU A 124 10.72 8.49 7.40
N ALA A 125 9.52 8.21 6.91
CA ALA A 125 9.20 6.90 6.35
C ALA A 125 8.39 7.01 5.07
N THR A 126 8.58 6.04 4.19
CA THR A 126 7.74 5.85 3.01
C THR A 126 7.29 4.40 2.96
N SER A 127 5.98 4.20 2.79
CA SER A 127 5.39 2.87 2.63
C SER A 127 4.33 2.85 1.54
N SER A 128 4.03 1.65 1.06
CA SER A 128 3.01 1.41 0.05
C SER A 128 2.11 0.25 0.45
N SER A 129 0.90 0.25 -0.08
CA SER A 129 -0.08 -0.81 0.16
C SER A 129 -0.91 -1.07 -1.10
N THR A 130 -1.26 -2.33 -1.36
CA THR A 130 -2.18 -2.71 -2.44
C THR A 130 -3.62 -2.90 -1.97
N ASP A 131 -3.83 -3.02 -0.65
CA ASP A 131 -5.12 -3.31 -0.02
C ASP A 131 -5.61 -2.18 0.90
N GLY A 132 -4.77 -1.17 1.16
CA GLY A 132 -5.05 -0.08 2.10
C GLY A 132 -4.93 -0.48 3.58
N SER A 133 -4.54 -1.72 3.87
CA SER A 133 -4.49 -2.31 5.22
C SER A 133 -3.07 -2.73 5.60
N THR A 134 -2.35 -3.38 4.69
CA THR A 134 -0.98 -3.84 4.90
C THR A 134 -0.02 -2.92 4.18
N TRP A 135 0.83 -2.25 4.94
CA TRP A 135 1.79 -1.26 4.45
C TRP A 135 3.19 -1.81 4.60
N VAL A 136 3.99 -1.73 3.54
CA VAL A 136 5.39 -2.15 3.56
C VAL A 136 6.25 -1.01 3.05
N GLY A 137 7.39 -0.78 3.70
CA GLY A 137 8.21 0.38 3.38
C GLY A 137 9.58 0.40 4.05
N GLU A 138 10.14 1.59 4.06
CA GLU A 138 11.39 1.91 4.73
C GLU A 138 11.19 3.14 5.61
N SER A 139 11.90 3.17 6.74
CA SER A 139 12.04 4.32 7.61
C SER A 139 13.53 4.66 7.76
N THR A 140 13.83 5.95 7.86
CA THR A 140 15.16 6.48 8.13
C THR A 140 15.06 7.44 9.31
N GLY A 141 15.97 7.33 10.27
CA GLY A 141 16.06 8.26 11.38
C GLY A 141 17.39 8.14 12.12
N PRO A 142 17.49 8.66 13.36
CA PRO A 142 18.72 8.61 14.15
C PRO A 142 19.25 7.19 14.40
N MET A 143 18.38 6.17 14.38
CA MET A 143 18.76 4.76 14.53
C MET A 143 19.23 4.11 13.21
N GLY A 144 19.33 4.90 12.14
CA GLY A 144 19.65 4.41 10.80
C GLY A 144 18.40 4.05 10.00
N ARG A 145 18.60 3.20 8.99
CA ARG A 145 17.57 2.80 8.05
C ARG A 145 17.00 1.44 8.42
N MET A 146 15.69 1.29 8.40
CA MET A 146 14.99 0.05 8.73
C MET A 146 13.86 -0.22 7.72
N LYS A 147 13.55 -1.51 7.54
CA LYS A 147 12.31 -1.93 6.89
C LYS A 147 11.16 -1.79 7.88
N ILE A 148 9.98 -1.42 7.38
CA ILE A 148 8.76 -1.34 8.18
C ILE A 148 7.64 -2.14 7.53
N GLN A 149 6.78 -2.70 8.39
CA GLN A 149 5.54 -3.34 8.01
C GLN A 149 4.45 -2.95 9.00
N ASP A 150 3.40 -2.29 8.52
CA ASP A 150 2.25 -1.90 9.35
C ASP A 150 1.00 -2.63 8.87
N THR A 151 0.17 -3.06 9.81
CA THR A 151 -1.17 -3.61 9.56
C THR A 151 -2.20 -2.71 10.21
N GLU A 152 -3.17 -2.27 9.42
CA GLU A 152 -4.30 -1.46 9.86
C GLU A 152 -5.60 -2.18 9.50
N ARG A 153 -6.30 -2.71 10.50
CA ARG A 153 -7.51 -3.51 10.27
C ARG A 153 -8.72 -2.89 10.93
N LEU A 154 -9.67 -2.42 10.11
CA LEU A 154 -10.99 -2.05 10.60
C LEU A 154 -11.71 -3.33 11.07
N VAL A 155 -11.95 -3.41 12.37
CA VAL A 155 -12.63 -4.57 12.99
C VAL A 155 -14.15 -4.42 12.88
N SER A 156 -14.61 -3.20 13.10
CA SER A 156 -16.01 -2.76 12.95
C SER A 156 -16.02 -1.25 12.73
N PRO A 157 -17.15 -0.63 12.33
CA PRO A 157 -17.25 0.82 12.30
C PRO A 157 -16.82 1.44 13.63
N GLY A 158 -15.87 2.39 13.59
CA GLY A 158 -15.33 3.04 14.78
C GLY A 158 -14.36 2.20 15.63
N LYS A 159 -13.93 1.02 15.16
CA LYS A 159 -12.94 0.18 15.85
C LYS A 159 -11.86 -0.34 14.89
N LEU A 160 -10.60 -0.07 15.22
CA LEU A 160 -9.43 -0.37 14.40
C LEU A 160 -8.36 -1.07 15.24
N THR A 161 -7.62 -2.00 14.65
CA THR A 161 -6.38 -2.51 15.24
C THR A 161 -5.20 -2.10 14.40
N LEU A 162 -4.14 -1.63 15.04
CA LEU A 162 -2.90 -1.18 14.43
C LEU A 162 -1.74 -2.02 14.96
N ARG A 163 -0.94 -2.59 14.06
CA ARG A 163 0.29 -3.30 14.43
C ARG A 163 1.43 -2.87 13.54
N GLY A 164 2.51 -2.40 14.14
CA GLY A 164 3.71 -1.97 13.43
C GLY A 164 4.87 -2.88 13.75
N GLN A 165 5.63 -3.24 12.72
CA GLN A 165 6.83 -4.06 12.83
C GLN A 165 7.96 -3.40 12.07
N TYR A 166 9.18 -3.62 12.56
CA TYR A 166 10.38 -3.12 11.91
C TYR A 166 11.48 -4.19 11.85
N SER A 167 12.39 -4.03 10.91
CA SER A 167 13.52 -4.94 10.70
C SER A 167 14.76 -4.20 10.21
N MET A 168 15.91 -4.49 10.82
CA MET A 168 17.20 -3.91 10.42
C MET A 168 17.87 -4.70 9.28
N ASP A 169 17.60 -6.01 9.20
CA ASP A 169 18.18 -6.94 8.22
C ASP A 169 17.18 -7.32 7.11
N GLY A 170 15.90 -6.94 7.25
CA GLY A 170 14.81 -7.33 6.37
C GLY A 170 14.29 -8.76 6.58
N VAL A 171 14.83 -9.48 7.56
CA VAL A 171 14.52 -10.90 7.81
C VAL A 171 13.94 -11.08 9.22
N SER A 172 14.56 -10.48 10.22
CA SER A 172 14.17 -10.54 11.62
C SER A 172 13.27 -9.36 11.96
N TRP A 173 12.01 -9.62 12.29
CA TRP A 173 11.01 -8.59 12.55
C TRP A 173 10.74 -8.44 14.04
N SER A 174 10.89 -7.21 14.53
CA SER A 174 10.49 -6.81 15.88
C SER A 174 9.15 -6.09 15.83
N THR A 175 8.36 -6.21 16.90
CA THR A 175 7.13 -5.40 17.04
C THR A 175 7.53 -4.01 17.51
N GLY A 176 7.03 -2.96 16.86
CA GLY A 176 7.18 -1.57 17.29
C GLY A 176 5.94 -1.09 18.05
N TYR A 177 4.75 -1.52 17.65
CA TYR A 177 3.52 -1.26 18.38
C TYR A 177 2.43 -2.30 18.09
N ASP A 178 1.51 -2.46 19.03
CA ASP A 178 0.28 -3.23 18.90
C ASP A 178 -0.82 -2.50 19.68
N LEU A 179 -1.79 -1.93 18.96
CA LEU A 179 -2.78 -0.99 19.47
C LEU A 179 -4.19 -1.37 19.02
N THR A 180 -5.16 -1.13 19.90
CA THR A 180 -6.59 -1.11 19.56
C THR A 180 -7.10 0.31 19.68
N CYS A 181 -7.79 0.78 18.65
CA CYS A 181 -8.27 2.15 18.51
C CYS A 181 -9.80 2.19 18.44
N GLU A 182 -10.36 3.19 19.10
CA GLU A 182 -11.78 3.50 19.12
C GLU A 182 -11.99 4.99 18.86
N LYS A 183 -13.13 5.34 18.27
CA LYS A 183 -13.47 6.69 17.84
C LYS A 183 -14.37 7.42 18.83
#